data_AF-A0A9C6WFM7-F1
#
_entry.id   AF-A0A9C6WFM7-F1
#
_cell.length_a   1.000
_cell.length_b   1.000
_cell.length_c   1.000
_cell.angle_alpha   90.00
_cell.angle_beta   90.00
_cell.angle_gamma   90.00
#
_symmetry.space_group_name_H-M   'P 1'
#
loop_
_entity.id
_entity.type
_entity.pdbx_description
1 polymer ?
#
loop_
_entity_poly.entity_id
_entity_poly.type
_entity_poly.pdbx_seq_one_letter_code
_entity_poly.pdbx_strand_id
1 'polypeptide(L)'
;MYGLHELIDRAISDGSDLNVFDKFVDLAMMCLEESGADRPPMSDVVKEIEIILHSIGLDPAADQSEPSTSSSFQHNEYVKVALFLSLLVLFCPSFSSSEDVKLKVKGVTNIATTDENFICATLDWWPSDKCDYNQCPWGKAGILNLDLNNTILSNAIKAFNPLRIRLGGSLEDQIIYQFGKQKHCPTMKKKDNGLFGFSVGCLPKKRWDEINHFFNKIGIKFTFGLNALIGKKNSKEDQLNWKGDWNPNNAISLMKYTVSKGYNIDSYELGNELCSEGVSARLDSVQYAKDITKLRHIVNSLYPNATTRPKVLGPAGFYGKEWFDSFLQHVGPGVIDGVTHHIYNLGAGSY
;
A
#
# COMPACT_ATOMS: atom_id res chain seq x y z
N MET A 1 -7.06 -27.31 -5.16
CA MET A 1 -6.55 -26.98 -3.82
C MET A 1 -5.09 -27.40 -3.51
N TYR A 2 -4.20 -27.52 -4.51
CA TYR A 2 -2.72 -27.40 -4.38
C TYR A 2 -1.97 -28.08 -3.19
N GLY A 3 -2.51 -29.14 -2.59
CA GLY A 3 -1.93 -29.75 -1.37
C GLY A 3 -2.05 -28.89 -0.09
N LEU A 4 -2.83 -27.81 -0.12
CA LEU A 4 -2.90 -26.79 0.95
C LEU A 4 -3.83 -27.16 2.13
N HIS A 5 -4.51 -28.32 2.10
CA HIS A 5 -5.56 -28.69 3.06
C HIS A 5 -5.15 -28.63 4.54
N GLU A 6 -3.87 -28.85 4.88
CA GLU A 6 -3.38 -28.76 6.27
C GLU A 6 -2.93 -27.35 6.69
N LEU A 7 -2.87 -26.40 5.76
CA LEU A 7 -2.36 -25.02 5.95
C LEU A 7 -3.45 -23.95 5.84
N ILE A 8 -4.61 -24.28 5.27
CA ILE A 8 -5.75 -23.37 5.12
C ILE A 8 -6.43 -23.16 6.47
N ASP A 9 -6.81 -21.92 6.77
CA ASP A 9 -7.56 -21.58 7.97
C ASP A 9 -8.89 -22.35 8.01
N ARG A 10 -9.25 -22.89 9.18
CA ARG A 10 -10.48 -23.70 9.33
C ARG A 10 -11.74 -22.92 8.98
N ALA A 11 -11.79 -21.60 9.19
CA ALA A 11 -12.93 -20.79 8.78
C ALA A 11 -13.12 -20.77 7.25
N ILE A 12 -12.04 -20.95 6.47
CA ILE A 12 -12.09 -21.10 5.01
C ILE A 12 -12.47 -22.55 4.67
N SER A 13 -11.79 -23.54 5.27
CA SER A 13 -12.05 -24.97 5.04
C SER A 13 -13.48 -25.41 5.34
N ASP A 14 -14.08 -24.87 6.40
CA ASP A 14 -15.39 -25.27 6.91
C ASP A 14 -16.52 -24.32 6.45
N GLY A 15 -16.17 -23.16 5.89
CA GLY A 15 -17.10 -22.03 5.69
C GLY A 15 -17.25 -21.51 4.26
N SER A 16 -16.38 -21.87 3.32
CA SER A 16 -16.49 -21.46 1.91
C SER A 16 -16.63 -22.65 0.96
N ASP A 17 -17.29 -22.43 -0.18
CA ASP A 17 -17.26 -23.36 -1.30
C ASP A 17 -15.81 -23.42 -1.82
N LEU A 18 -15.13 -24.56 -1.63
CA LEU A 18 -13.69 -24.71 -1.90
C LEU A 18 -13.32 -24.36 -3.36
N ASN A 19 -14.27 -24.47 -4.28
CA ASN A 19 -14.12 -24.07 -5.68
C ASN A 19 -13.83 -22.56 -5.85
N VAL A 20 -14.30 -21.73 -4.91
CA VAL A 20 -14.15 -20.27 -4.91
C VAL A 20 -12.76 -19.90 -4.39
N PHE A 21 -12.28 -20.61 -3.37
CA PHE A 21 -10.89 -20.48 -2.92
C PHE A 21 -9.90 -20.90 -4.00
N ASP A 22 -10.17 -22.01 -4.71
CA ASP A 22 -9.32 -22.43 -5.82
C ASP A 22 -9.24 -21.35 -6.92
N LYS A 23 -10.35 -20.69 -7.31
CA LYS A 23 -10.29 -19.52 -8.22
C LYS A 23 -9.45 -18.35 -7.71
N PHE A 24 -9.49 -18.05 -6.41
CA PHE A 24 -8.61 -17.03 -5.82
C PHE A 24 -7.14 -17.44 -5.89
N VAL A 25 -6.82 -18.72 -5.71
CA VAL A 25 -5.46 -19.23 -5.86
C VAL A 25 -5.02 -19.19 -7.33
N ASP A 26 -5.87 -19.61 -8.27
CA ASP A 26 -5.60 -19.55 -9.72
C ASP A 26 -5.27 -18.12 -10.14
N LEU A 27 -6.08 -17.15 -9.71
CA LEU A 27 -5.85 -15.72 -9.97
C LEU A 27 -4.56 -15.21 -9.31
N ALA A 28 -4.27 -15.64 -8.08
CA ALA A 28 -3.02 -15.29 -7.41
C ALA A 28 -1.79 -15.87 -8.14
N MET A 29 -1.88 -17.10 -8.66
CA MET A 29 -0.82 -17.73 -9.45
C MET A 29 -0.59 -16.98 -10.78
N MET A 30 -1.67 -16.59 -11.49
CA MET A 30 -1.55 -15.75 -12.69
C MET A 30 -0.88 -14.39 -12.42
N CYS A 31 -1.13 -13.78 -11.25
CA CYS A 31 -0.43 -12.56 -10.82
C CYS A 31 1.06 -12.78 -10.50
N LEU A 32 1.48 -14.02 -10.27
CA LEU A 32 2.84 -14.41 -9.88
C LEU A 32 3.68 -15.00 -11.02
N GLU A 33 3.13 -15.09 -12.24
CA GLU A 33 3.88 -15.51 -13.44
C GLU A 33 5.20 -14.73 -13.60
N GLU A 34 6.26 -15.36 -14.11
CA GLU A 34 7.60 -14.73 -14.18
C GLU A 34 7.66 -13.57 -15.18
N SER A 35 6.96 -13.71 -16.30
CA SER A 35 6.86 -12.73 -17.38
C SER A 35 5.75 -11.72 -17.10
N GLY A 36 6.01 -10.43 -17.38
CA GLY A 36 4.98 -9.40 -17.25
C GLY A 36 3.83 -9.57 -18.24
N ALA A 37 4.12 -9.99 -19.46
CA ALA A 37 3.12 -10.10 -20.54
C ALA A 37 2.06 -11.18 -20.28
N ASP A 38 2.36 -12.13 -19.39
CA ASP A 38 1.49 -13.25 -19.04
C ASP A 38 0.68 -12.99 -17.74
N ARG A 39 0.94 -11.86 -17.06
CA ARG A 39 0.15 -11.41 -15.91
C ARG A 39 -1.11 -10.65 -16.35
N PRO A 40 -2.26 -10.85 -15.70
CA PRO A 40 -3.44 -10.02 -15.94
C PRO A 40 -3.19 -8.57 -15.49
N PRO A 41 -3.70 -7.56 -16.21
CA PRO A 41 -3.69 -6.19 -15.72
C PRO A 41 -4.58 -6.07 -14.47
N MET A 42 -4.30 -5.11 -13.58
CA MET A 42 -5.03 -4.98 -12.32
C MET A 42 -6.55 -4.75 -12.51
N SER A 43 -6.97 -4.18 -13.64
CA SER A 43 -8.39 -4.08 -14.02
C SER A 43 -9.07 -5.44 -14.12
N ASP A 44 -8.37 -6.41 -14.68
CA ASP A 44 -8.88 -7.75 -14.95
C ASP A 44 -8.80 -8.59 -13.68
N VAL A 45 -7.79 -8.37 -12.83
CA VAL A 45 -7.72 -8.92 -11.47
C VAL A 45 -8.90 -8.45 -10.63
N VAL A 46 -9.22 -7.14 -10.62
CA VAL A 46 -10.40 -6.62 -9.89
C VAL A 46 -11.69 -7.23 -10.43
N LYS A 47 -11.84 -7.26 -11.76
CA LYS A 47 -13.03 -7.84 -12.42
C LYS A 47 -13.20 -9.33 -12.12
N GLU A 48 -12.12 -10.11 -12.10
CA GLU A 48 -12.19 -11.53 -11.77
C GLU A 48 -12.53 -11.72 -10.29
N ILE A 49 -11.99 -10.90 -9.37
CA ILE A 49 -12.42 -10.87 -7.97
C ILE A 49 -13.92 -10.56 -7.86
N GLU A 50 -14.44 -9.57 -8.59
CA GLU A 50 -15.88 -9.26 -8.63
C GLU A 50 -16.71 -10.47 -9.11
N ILE A 51 -16.28 -11.15 -10.18
CA ILE A 51 -16.93 -12.37 -10.70
C ILE A 51 -16.91 -13.50 -9.66
N ILE A 52 -15.78 -13.71 -8.98
CA ILE A 52 -15.63 -14.70 -7.91
C ILE A 52 -16.59 -14.38 -6.74
N LEU A 53 -16.68 -13.11 -6.33
CA LEU A 53 -17.58 -12.66 -5.25
C LEU A 53 -19.06 -12.78 -5.62
N HIS A 54 -19.46 -12.38 -6.84
CA HIS A 54 -20.83 -12.61 -7.33
C HIS A 54 -21.19 -14.10 -7.35
N SER A 55 -20.23 -15.00 -7.63
CA SER A 55 -20.49 -16.44 -7.66
C SER A 55 -20.83 -17.06 -6.30
N ILE A 56 -20.56 -16.36 -5.19
CA ILE A 56 -20.99 -16.73 -3.83
C ILE A 56 -22.13 -15.87 -3.28
N GLY A 57 -22.80 -15.08 -4.13
CA GLY A 57 -23.88 -14.19 -3.72
C GLY A 57 -23.42 -12.97 -2.92
N LEU A 58 -22.11 -12.69 -2.89
CA LEU A 58 -21.57 -11.44 -2.36
C LEU A 58 -21.47 -10.42 -3.50
N ASP A 59 -22.56 -9.71 -3.75
CA ASP A 59 -22.60 -8.63 -4.74
C ASP A 59 -22.04 -7.33 -4.13
N PRO A 60 -20.93 -6.77 -4.65
CA PRO A 60 -20.35 -5.52 -4.15
C PRO A 60 -21.23 -4.27 -4.40
N ALA A 61 -22.24 -4.38 -5.28
CA ALA A 61 -23.08 -3.29 -5.76
C ALA A 61 -24.57 -3.43 -5.39
N ALA A 62 -24.98 -4.52 -4.69
CA ALA A 62 -26.37 -4.78 -4.34
C ALA A 62 -26.92 -3.87 -3.21
N ASP A 63 -27.28 -2.65 -3.59
CA ASP A 63 -28.35 -1.88 -2.93
C ASP A 63 -29.36 -1.35 -3.96
N GLN A 64 -29.68 -2.14 -5.01
CA GLN A 64 -30.89 -2.05 -5.87
C GLN A 64 -31.30 -3.43 -6.45
N SER A 65 -32.60 -3.63 -6.71
CA SER A 65 -33.24 -4.92 -7.07
C SER A 65 -34.27 -4.76 -8.23
N GLU A 66 -34.88 -5.77 -8.87
CA GLU A 66 -35.01 -7.21 -8.53
C GLU A 66 -34.37 -8.22 -9.52
N PRO A 67 -35.08 -9.07 -10.33
CA PRO A 67 -34.87 -10.51 -10.15
C PRO A 67 -34.45 -11.33 -11.39
N SER A 68 -34.12 -12.59 -11.11
CA SER A 68 -33.65 -13.61 -12.05
C SER A 68 -34.71 -14.14 -13.02
N THR A 69 -34.26 -14.63 -14.18
CA THR A 69 -35.08 -15.44 -15.10
C THR A 69 -34.45 -16.81 -15.35
N SER A 70 -35.28 -17.85 -15.34
CA SER A 70 -34.90 -19.24 -15.55
C SER A 70 -34.90 -19.61 -17.04
N SER A 71 -34.02 -20.51 -17.47
CA SER A 71 -34.18 -21.26 -18.72
C SER A 71 -33.93 -22.76 -18.51
N SER A 72 -34.80 -23.58 -19.09
CA SER A 72 -34.79 -25.04 -18.99
C SER A 72 -34.01 -25.65 -20.16
N PHE A 73 -32.99 -26.46 -19.89
CA PHE A 73 -32.29 -27.23 -20.91
C PHE A 73 -32.97 -28.58 -21.20
N GLN A 74 -33.15 -28.88 -22.48
CA GLN A 74 -33.65 -30.19 -22.94
C GLN A 74 -32.52 -31.22 -23.05
N HIS A 75 -32.91 -32.49 -22.94
CA HIS A 75 -32.01 -33.59 -22.59
C HIS A 75 -31.89 -34.60 -23.75
N ASN A 76 -30.86 -34.51 -24.62
CA ASN A 76 -30.54 -35.63 -25.53
C ASN A 76 -29.14 -35.68 -26.24
N GLU A 77 -28.04 -35.15 -25.69
CA GLU A 77 -26.68 -35.35 -26.29
C GLU A 77 -25.59 -35.94 -25.38
N TYR A 78 -25.89 -36.23 -24.11
CA TYR A 78 -24.88 -36.60 -23.12
C TYR A 78 -24.14 -37.93 -23.37
N VAL A 79 -24.77 -38.92 -24.04
CA VAL A 79 -24.21 -40.28 -24.15
C VAL A 79 -23.01 -40.37 -25.10
N LYS A 80 -22.99 -39.58 -26.19
CA LYS A 80 -21.88 -39.61 -27.17
C LYS A 80 -20.66 -38.81 -26.70
N VAL A 81 -20.88 -37.67 -26.06
CA VAL A 81 -19.81 -36.80 -25.53
C VAL A 81 -19.10 -37.47 -24.35
N ALA A 82 -19.84 -38.11 -23.43
CA ALA A 82 -19.26 -38.84 -22.31
C ALA A 82 -18.35 -40.01 -22.75
N LEU A 83 -18.76 -40.77 -23.77
CA LEU A 83 -17.94 -41.85 -24.35
C LEU A 83 -16.65 -41.32 -24.99
N PHE A 84 -16.71 -40.21 -25.73
CA PHE A 84 -15.52 -39.63 -26.36
C PHE A 84 -14.53 -39.04 -25.33
N LEU A 85 -15.05 -38.36 -24.30
CA LEU A 85 -14.24 -37.90 -23.16
C LEU A 85 -13.59 -39.07 -22.40
N SER A 86 -14.32 -40.17 -22.17
CA SER A 86 -13.78 -41.34 -21.47
C SER A 86 -12.62 -42.02 -22.22
N LEU A 87 -12.60 -41.99 -23.55
CA LEU A 87 -11.45 -42.47 -24.35
C LEU A 87 -10.26 -41.50 -24.33
N LEU A 88 -10.50 -40.19 -24.28
CA LEU A 88 -9.43 -39.18 -24.17
C LEU A 88 -8.69 -39.28 -22.83
N VAL A 89 -9.40 -39.57 -21.73
CA VAL A 89 -8.79 -39.80 -20.40
C VAL A 89 -7.91 -41.06 -20.38
N LEU A 90 -8.18 -42.07 -21.23
CA LEU A 90 -7.37 -43.30 -21.33
C LEU A 90 -6.10 -43.13 -22.19
N PHE A 91 -6.00 -42.08 -23.00
CA PHE A 91 -4.85 -41.83 -23.89
C PHE A 91 -4.04 -40.57 -23.57
N CYS A 92 -4.43 -39.79 -22.55
CA CYS A 92 -3.53 -38.86 -21.90
C CYS A 92 -2.76 -39.59 -20.79
N PRO A 93 -1.48 -39.97 -20.99
CA PRO A 93 -0.58 -40.13 -19.87
C PRO A 93 -0.31 -38.73 -19.31
N SER A 94 -1.23 -38.24 -18.49
CA SER A 94 -0.97 -37.15 -17.56
C SER A 94 0.07 -37.65 -16.57
N PHE A 95 1.34 -37.59 -16.99
CA PHE A 95 2.48 -37.56 -16.11
C PHE A 95 2.38 -36.28 -15.28
N SER A 96 1.48 -36.29 -14.31
CA SER A 96 1.57 -35.43 -13.14
C SER A 96 2.83 -35.88 -12.42
N SER A 97 3.95 -35.24 -12.77
CA SER A 97 5.22 -35.42 -12.09
C SER A 97 5.10 -34.78 -10.71
N SER A 98 4.45 -35.51 -9.79
CA SER A 98 4.38 -35.13 -8.38
C SER A 98 5.78 -35.19 -7.80
N GLU A 99 6.38 -34.03 -7.55
CA GLU A 99 7.64 -33.96 -6.80
C GLU A 99 7.36 -34.17 -5.30
N ASP A 100 8.02 -35.16 -4.70
CA ASP A 100 7.92 -35.43 -3.27
C ASP A 100 8.68 -34.35 -2.46
N VAL A 101 7.98 -33.27 -2.09
CA VAL A 101 8.55 -32.19 -1.26
C VAL A 101 8.51 -32.55 0.23
N LYS A 102 9.70 -32.61 0.86
CA LYS A 102 9.82 -32.91 2.30
C LYS A 102 9.70 -31.66 3.18
N LEU A 103 8.48 -31.33 3.59
CA LEU A 103 8.23 -30.27 4.58
C LEU A 103 8.69 -30.68 5.99
N LYS A 104 9.28 -29.74 6.75
CA LYS A 104 9.61 -29.93 8.17
C LYS A 104 9.30 -28.67 9.01
N VAL A 105 8.16 -28.69 9.68
CA VAL A 105 7.73 -27.62 10.60
C VAL A 105 8.47 -27.74 11.95
N LYS A 106 9.02 -26.63 12.46
CA LYS A 106 9.77 -26.58 13.74
C LYS A 106 8.97 -25.83 14.81
N GLY A 107 7.85 -26.39 15.27
CA GLY A 107 6.92 -25.72 16.20
C GLY A 107 7.38 -25.54 17.66
N VAL A 108 8.61 -25.90 18.03
CA VAL A 108 9.09 -25.87 19.43
C VAL A 108 9.68 -24.51 19.83
N THR A 109 10.14 -23.70 18.88
CA THR A 109 10.85 -22.44 19.14
C THR A 109 10.44 -21.36 18.16
N ASN A 110 9.95 -20.22 18.65
CA ASN A 110 9.68 -19.05 17.84
C ASN A 110 11.00 -18.41 17.39
N ILE A 111 11.14 -18.13 16.09
CA ILE A 111 12.32 -17.46 15.52
C ILE A 111 12.20 -15.94 15.70
N ALA A 112 11.00 -15.41 15.51
CA ALA A 112 10.64 -14.00 15.68
C ALA A 112 9.13 -13.89 15.97
N THR A 113 8.69 -12.70 16.37
CA THR A 113 7.27 -12.33 16.48
C THR A 113 7.00 -11.19 15.50
N THR A 114 6.01 -11.33 14.63
CA THR A 114 5.52 -10.25 13.76
C THR A 114 4.60 -9.30 14.53
N ASP A 115 4.56 -8.02 14.14
CA ASP A 115 3.60 -7.04 14.69
C ASP A 115 2.16 -7.52 14.42
N GLU A 116 1.24 -7.27 15.34
CA GLU A 116 -0.18 -7.61 15.15
C GLU A 116 -0.75 -6.98 13.86
N ASN A 117 -0.24 -5.80 13.46
CA ASN A 117 -0.59 -5.10 12.22
C ASN A 117 0.42 -5.44 11.11
N PHE A 118 0.83 -6.71 10.98
CA PHE A 118 1.74 -7.16 9.93
C PHE A 118 1.16 -6.88 8.53
N ILE A 119 -0.14 -7.12 8.35
CA ILE A 119 -0.86 -6.71 7.15
C ILE A 119 -1.01 -5.19 7.16
N CYS A 120 -0.51 -4.57 6.10
CA CYS A 120 -0.49 -3.12 5.90
C CYS A 120 -1.02 -2.77 4.51
N ALA A 121 -1.55 -1.56 4.37
CA ALA A 121 -1.89 -0.97 3.08
C ALA A 121 -1.28 0.45 2.95
N THR A 122 -1.22 0.98 1.74
CA THR A 122 -0.78 2.37 1.47
C THR A 122 -1.88 3.15 0.78
N LEU A 123 -1.90 4.48 0.99
CA LEU A 123 -2.68 5.43 0.20
C LEU A 123 -1.73 6.50 -0.31
N ASP A 124 -1.68 6.69 -1.63
CA ASP A 124 -0.78 7.64 -2.28
C ASP A 124 -1.46 9.01 -2.51
N TRP A 125 -0.66 10.01 -2.83
CA TRP A 125 -1.03 11.40 -3.10
C TRP A 125 -1.51 11.65 -4.54
N TRP A 126 -1.36 10.69 -5.46
CA TRP A 126 -1.64 10.88 -6.88
C TRP A 126 -3.04 11.46 -7.17
N PRO A 127 -3.14 12.49 -8.03
CA PRO A 127 -4.41 13.09 -8.41
C PRO A 127 -5.10 12.29 -9.53
N SER A 128 -6.38 12.57 -9.75
CA SER A 128 -7.21 11.90 -10.76
C SER A 128 -6.71 12.05 -12.20
N ASP A 129 -5.89 13.06 -12.47
CA ASP A 129 -5.30 13.34 -13.78
C ASP A 129 -3.89 12.75 -13.95
N LYS A 130 -3.35 12.00 -12.96
CA LYS A 130 -2.19 11.13 -13.21
C LYS A 130 -2.60 10.03 -14.17
N CYS A 131 -1.99 10.06 -15.36
CA CYS A 131 -2.23 9.10 -16.41
C CYS A 131 -0.89 8.59 -16.94
N ASP A 132 -0.81 7.28 -17.13
CA ASP A 132 0.33 6.52 -17.63
C ASP A 132 -0.18 5.55 -18.69
N TYR A 133 0.60 5.28 -19.74
CA TYR A 133 0.22 4.31 -20.79
C TYR A 133 -1.20 4.54 -21.38
N ASN A 134 -1.59 5.81 -21.51
CA ASN A 134 -2.92 6.28 -21.94
C ASN A 134 -4.10 5.91 -21.00
N GLN A 135 -3.84 5.45 -19.79
CA GLN A 135 -4.84 5.17 -18.75
C GLN A 135 -4.68 6.14 -17.57
N CYS A 136 -5.76 6.46 -16.85
CA CYS A 136 -5.73 7.31 -15.66
C CYS A 136 -6.21 6.52 -14.43
N PRO A 137 -5.43 5.51 -13.96
CA PRO A 137 -5.92 4.48 -13.04
C PRO A 137 -6.30 5.00 -11.65
N TRP A 138 -5.78 6.17 -11.26
CA TRP A 138 -5.95 6.70 -9.91
C TRP A 138 -7.38 7.14 -9.59
N GLY A 139 -8.18 7.56 -10.57
CA GLY A 139 -9.58 7.97 -10.36
C GLY A 139 -9.75 8.90 -9.15
N LYS A 140 -10.44 8.44 -8.10
CA LYS A 140 -10.54 9.16 -6.80
C LYS A 140 -9.70 8.55 -5.68
N ALA A 141 -8.86 7.54 -5.93
CA ALA A 141 -8.18 6.76 -4.90
C ALA A 141 -7.14 7.54 -4.06
N GLY A 142 -6.56 8.63 -4.59
CA GLY A 142 -5.54 9.41 -3.89
C GLY A 142 -6.03 10.09 -2.61
N ILE A 143 -5.13 10.30 -1.63
CA ILE A 143 -5.39 10.84 -0.28
C ILE A 143 -6.31 12.07 -0.29
N LEU A 144 -6.15 12.98 -1.24
CA LEU A 144 -6.93 14.22 -1.32
C LEU A 144 -8.37 14.02 -1.81
N ASN A 145 -8.66 12.94 -2.54
CA ASN A 145 -9.89 12.72 -3.30
C ASN A 145 -10.72 11.51 -2.82
N LEU A 146 -10.11 10.59 -2.05
CA LEU A 146 -10.74 9.33 -1.62
C LEU A 146 -12.06 9.56 -0.88
N ASP A 147 -13.09 8.82 -1.25
CA ASP A 147 -14.38 8.89 -0.57
C ASP A 147 -14.35 8.12 0.75
N LEU A 148 -14.10 8.85 1.84
CA LEU A 148 -14.05 8.32 3.20
C LEU A 148 -15.44 8.00 3.78
N ASN A 149 -16.53 8.27 3.04
CA ASN A 149 -17.87 7.81 3.41
C ASN A 149 -18.27 6.50 2.71
N ASN A 150 -17.42 5.97 1.81
CA ASN A 150 -17.72 4.76 1.07
C ASN A 150 -17.80 3.53 2.02
N THR A 151 -18.97 2.89 2.06
CA THR A 151 -19.26 1.74 2.92
C THR A 151 -18.41 0.52 2.57
N ILE A 152 -18.18 0.27 1.28
CA ILE A 152 -17.36 -0.87 0.80
C ILE A 152 -15.92 -0.70 1.31
N LEU A 153 -15.33 0.48 1.15
CA LEU A 153 -14.00 0.80 1.67
C LEU A 153 -13.94 0.64 3.21
N SER A 154 -14.95 1.14 3.93
CA SER A 154 -15.00 0.99 5.40
C SER A 154 -15.09 -0.47 5.83
N ASN A 155 -15.85 -1.30 5.11
CA ASN A 155 -16.01 -2.72 5.42
C ASN A 155 -14.77 -3.54 5.04
N ALA A 156 -14.13 -3.25 3.90
CA ALA A 156 -12.87 -3.87 3.50
C ALA A 156 -11.75 -3.61 4.53
N ILE A 157 -11.59 -2.37 5.00
CA ILE A 157 -10.61 -2.04 6.04
C ILE A 157 -10.92 -2.78 7.37
N LYS A 158 -12.20 -2.91 7.75
CA LYS A 158 -12.61 -3.68 8.94
C LYS A 158 -12.37 -5.18 8.80
N ALA A 159 -12.47 -5.75 7.60
CA ALA A 159 -12.29 -7.18 7.37
C ALA A 159 -10.86 -7.64 7.70
N PHE A 160 -9.86 -6.76 7.52
CA PHE A 160 -8.47 -7.03 7.90
C PHE A 160 -8.18 -6.96 9.41
N ASN A 161 -9.10 -6.45 10.24
CA ASN A 161 -8.87 -6.01 11.62
C ASN A 161 -7.92 -6.93 12.43
N PRO A 162 -6.68 -6.48 12.76
CA PRO A 162 -6.15 -5.12 12.62
C PRO A 162 -5.44 -4.83 11.28
N LEU A 163 -5.54 -3.57 10.81
CA LEU A 163 -4.81 -3.05 9.65
C LEU A 163 -4.01 -1.80 10.02
N ARG A 164 -2.78 -1.67 9.52
CA ARG A 164 -2.04 -0.38 9.48
C ARG A 164 -2.11 0.23 8.08
N ILE A 165 -2.36 1.54 7.98
CA ILE A 165 -2.31 2.27 6.71
C ILE A 165 -1.14 3.28 6.70
N ARG A 166 -0.33 3.30 5.64
CA ARG A 166 0.64 4.38 5.37
C ARG A 166 -0.01 5.43 4.47
N LEU A 167 -0.02 6.69 4.92
CA LEU A 167 -0.33 7.85 4.08
C LEU A 167 0.98 8.45 3.57
N GLY A 168 1.32 8.16 2.32
CA GLY A 168 2.63 8.51 1.75
C GLY A 168 2.78 7.98 0.31
N GLY A 169 3.83 8.40 -0.38
CA GLY A 169 4.06 8.03 -1.78
C GLY A 169 4.82 9.09 -2.56
N SER A 170 4.94 8.93 -3.88
CA SER A 170 5.89 9.71 -4.70
C SER A 170 5.73 11.23 -4.56
N LEU A 171 4.50 11.75 -4.46
CA LEU A 171 4.26 13.20 -4.39
C LEU A 171 4.36 13.79 -2.97
N GLU A 172 4.61 12.97 -1.94
CA GLU A 172 4.70 13.39 -0.54
C GLU A 172 5.65 14.58 -0.34
N ASP A 173 6.83 14.48 -0.95
CA ASP A 173 7.90 15.47 -0.90
C ASP A 173 7.62 16.78 -1.68
N GLN A 174 6.43 16.92 -2.24
CA GLN A 174 5.90 18.20 -2.73
C GLN A 174 4.53 18.58 -2.16
N ILE A 175 4.05 17.91 -1.11
CA ILE A 175 2.86 18.35 -0.36
C ILE A 175 3.26 19.32 0.75
N ILE A 176 2.53 20.44 0.86
CA ILE A 176 2.57 21.33 2.03
C ILE A 176 1.27 21.23 2.85
N TYR A 177 1.32 21.55 4.13
CA TYR A 177 0.19 21.38 5.05
C TYR A 177 -0.43 22.74 5.42
N GLN A 178 -1.76 22.88 5.34
CA GLN A 178 -2.46 24.15 5.60
C GLN A 178 -2.63 24.48 7.10
N PHE A 179 -1.51 24.61 7.83
CA PHE A 179 -1.50 24.83 9.28
C PHE A 179 -0.60 25.98 9.71
N GLY A 180 -0.87 26.53 10.90
CA GLY A 180 -0.10 27.64 11.47
C GLY A 180 -0.13 28.88 10.56
N LYS A 181 1.06 29.28 10.08
CA LYS A 181 1.24 30.41 9.15
C LYS A 181 0.90 30.08 7.69
N GLN A 182 0.84 28.79 7.31
CA GLN A 182 0.53 28.38 5.95
C GLN A 182 -0.99 28.52 5.67
N LYS A 183 -1.41 29.69 5.19
CA LYS A 183 -2.82 29.96 4.85
C LYS A 183 -3.17 29.54 3.43
N HIS A 184 -2.31 29.86 2.47
CA HIS A 184 -2.48 29.45 1.08
C HIS A 184 -2.26 27.93 0.95
N CYS A 185 -3.16 27.26 0.25
CA CYS A 185 -3.13 25.83 0.01
C CYS A 185 -3.31 25.59 -1.49
N PRO A 186 -2.21 25.47 -2.26
CA PRO A 186 -2.29 25.31 -3.71
C PRO A 186 -2.91 23.95 -4.08
N THR A 187 -3.78 23.97 -5.08
CA THR A 187 -4.23 22.75 -5.75
C THR A 187 -3.09 22.22 -6.62
N MET A 188 -2.77 20.94 -6.48
CA MET A 188 -1.80 20.24 -7.31
C MET A 188 -2.28 20.18 -8.77
N LYS A 189 -1.39 20.40 -9.73
CA LYS A 189 -1.67 20.37 -11.17
C LYS A 189 -0.48 19.82 -11.93
N LYS A 190 -0.69 19.29 -13.14
CA LYS A 190 0.41 18.95 -14.06
C LYS A 190 1.32 20.16 -14.30
N LYS A 191 2.62 19.88 -14.35
CA LYS A 191 3.70 20.84 -14.58
C LYS A 191 4.94 20.09 -15.04
N ASP A 192 5.35 20.29 -16.29
CA ASP A 192 6.42 19.52 -16.94
C ASP A 192 7.74 19.55 -16.15
N ASN A 193 8.15 20.73 -15.68
CA ASN A 193 9.33 20.93 -14.83
C ASN A 193 8.99 20.84 -13.31
N GLY A 194 8.05 19.96 -12.97
CA GLY A 194 7.62 19.64 -11.61
C GLY A 194 8.17 18.31 -11.14
N LEU A 195 8.25 18.08 -9.82
CA LEU A 195 8.65 16.77 -9.32
C LEU A 195 7.55 15.76 -9.73
N PHE A 196 7.96 14.66 -10.35
CA PHE A 196 7.06 13.69 -11.00
C PHE A 196 6.07 14.29 -12.03
N GLY A 197 6.38 15.46 -12.61
CA GLY A 197 5.49 16.15 -13.56
C GLY A 197 4.33 16.92 -12.92
N PHE A 198 4.37 17.21 -11.61
CA PHE A 198 3.33 17.97 -10.91
C PHE A 198 3.87 19.19 -10.16
N SER A 199 2.98 20.16 -9.91
CA SER A 199 3.25 21.28 -9.02
C SER A 199 3.21 20.87 -7.55
N VAL A 200 3.73 21.72 -6.67
CA VAL A 200 3.46 21.64 -5.22
C VAL A 200 1.96 21.48 -4.97
N GLY A 201 1.61 20.44 -4.23
CA GLY A 201 0.26 20.17 -3.74
C GLY A 201 0.09 20.63 -2.31
N CYS A 202 -1.12 20.50 -1.77
CA CYS A 202 -1.38 20.84 -0.38
C CYS A 202 -2.42 19.92 0.25
N LEU A 203 -2.20 19.57 1.52
CA LEU A 203 -3.18 18.95 2.40
C LEU A 203 -4.00 20.05 3.11
N PRO A 204 -5.29 20.24 2.74
CA PRO A 204 -6.15 21.20 3.43
C PRO A 204 -6.45 20.73 4.85
N LYS A 205 -6.63 21.68 5.77
CA LYS A 205 -6.97 21.39 7.17
C LYS A 205 -8.21 20.47 7.29
N LYS A 206 -9.27 20.79 6.53
CA LYS A 206 -10.53 20.01 6.50
C LYS A 206 -10.28 18.55 6.13
N ARG A 207 -9.41 18.29 5.16
CA ARG A 207 -9.12 16.93 4.69
C ARG A 207 -8.37 16.11 5.74
N TRP A 208 -7.46 16.75 6.49
CA TRP A 208 -6.82 16.12 7.64
C TRP A 208 -7.82 15.73 8.74
N ASP A 209 -8.79 16.60 9.03
CA ASP A 209 -9.88 16.29 9.98
C ASP A 209 -10.75 15.10 9.49
N GLU A 210 -11.10 15.05 8.20
CA GLU A 210 -11.86 13.94 7.59
C GLU A 210 -11.12 12.60 7.70
N ILE A 211 -9.82 12.57 7.36
CA ILE A 211 -8.96 11.37 7.42
C ILE A 211 -8.88 10.83 8.86
N ASN A 212 -8.59 11.70 9.83
CA ASN A 212 -8.46 11.30 11.23
C ASN A 212 -9.80 10.82 11.81
N HIS A 213 -10.92 11.45 11.44
CA HIS A 213 -12.24 10.98 11.85
C HIS A 213 -12.57 9.59 11.29
N PHE A 214 -12.27 9.35 10.01
CA PHE A 214 -12.48 8.06 9.36
C PHE A 214 -11.65 6.94 10.00
N PHE A 215 -10.35 7.14 10.17
CA PHE A 215 -9.46 6.14 10.78
C PHE A 215 -9.78 5.88 12.25
N ASN A 216 -10.09 6.92 13.03
CA ASN A 216 -10.52 6.75 14.42
C ASN A 216 -11.87 6.02 14.54
N LYS A 217 -12.80 6.22 13.59
CA LYS A 217 -14.09 5.52 13.54
C LYS A 217 -13.93 4.02 13.25
N ILE A 218 -12.90 3.63 12.49
CA ILE A 218 -12.63 2.22 12.16
C ILE A 218 -11.71 1.56 13.20
N GLY A 219 -10.87 2.33 13.89
CA GLY A 219 -9.94 1.83 14.91
C GLY A 219 -8.57 1.41 14.38
N ILE A 220 -8.18 1.87 13.17
CA ILE A 220 -6.89 1.52 12.58
C ILE A 220 -5.73 2.39 13.09
N LYS A 221 -4.53 1.82 13.04
CA LYS A 221 -3.26 2.55 13.18
C LYS A 221 -2.85 3.13 11.83
N PHE A 222 -2.22 4.31 11.82
CA PHE A 222 -1.69 4.85 10.57
C PHE A 222 -0.36 5.60 10.73
N THR A 223 0.48 5.45 9.71
CA THR A 223 1.73 6.18 9.50
C THR A 223 1.45 7.39 8.63
N PHE A 224 1.99 8.57 8.97
CA PHE A 224 1.94 9.74 8.11
C PHE A 224 3.35 10.13 7.62
N GLY A 225 3.54 10.12 6.31
CA GLY A 225 4.76 10.57 5.66
C GLY A 225 4.87 12.11 5.62
N LEU A 226 6.05 12.61 5.98
CA LEU A 226 6.37 14.02 6.07
C LEU A 226 7.29 14.46 4.94
N ASN A 227 6.94 15.54 4.25
CA ASN A 227 7.77 16.15 3.21
C ASN A 227 9.15 16.56 3.77
N ALA A 228 10.19 15.86 3.33
CA ALA A 228 11.59 16.04 3.70
C ALA A 228 12.31 17.11 2.85
N LEU A 229 11.74 17.50 1.71
CA LEU A 229 12.31 18.52 0.82
C LEU A 229 11.98 19.97 1.24
N ILE A 230 11.06 20.20 2.18
CA ILE A 230 10.73 21.57 2.66
C ILE A 230 12.00 22.27 3.18
N GLY A 231 12.35 23.39 2.53
CA GLY A 231 13.50 24.24 2.88
C GLY A 231 14.79 23.90 2.13
N LYS A 232 14.86 22.73 1.49
CA LYS A 232 16.01 22.32 0.67
C LYS A 232 15.98 23.00 -0.70
N LYS A 233 17.10 22.94 -1.42
CA LYS A 233 17.23 23.41 -2.80
C LYS A 233 17.76 22.29 -3.68
N ASN A 234 17.13 22.09 -4.83
CA ASN A 234 17.62 21.17 -5.85
C ASN A 234 18.99 21.66 -6.39
N SER A 235 19.92 20.72 -6.60
CA SER A 235 21.23 21.01 -7.17
C SER A 235 21.11 21.46 -8.61
N LYS A 236 21.91 22.45 -9.00
CA LYS A 236 22.03 22.89 -10.40
C LYS A 236 22.84 21.92 -11.26
N GLU A 237 23.53 20.96 -10.63
CA GLU A 237 24.49 20.06 -11.28
C GLU A 237 23.79 18.86 -11.93
N ASP A 238 22.94 18.15 -11.19
CA ASP A 238 22.29 16.91 -11.63
C ASP A 238 20.76 16.93 -11.55
N GLN A 239 20.16 18.01 -11.02
CA GLN A 239 18.71 18.19 -10.83
C GLN A 239 18.00 17.10 -9.99
N LEU A 240 18.75 16.20 -9.36
CA LEU A 240 18.25 15.11 -8.51
C LEU A 240 18.68 15.28 -7.06
N ASN A 241 19.90 15.77 -6.80
CA ASN A 241 20.40 15.97 -5.44
C ASN A 241 19.77 17.20 -4.77
N TRP A 242 19.06 17.03 -3.66
CA TRP A 242 18.55 18.15 -2.86
C TRP A 242 19.47 18.46 -1.68
N LYS A 243 19.98 19.69 -1.63
CA LYS A 243 20.97 20.15 -0.65
C LYS A 243 20.37 21.15 0.35
N GLY A 244 20.90 21.16 1.57
CA GLY A 244 20.48 22.04 2.67
C GLY A 244 19.63 21.35 3.75
N ASP A 245 19.37 22.07 4.84
CA ASP A 245 18.67 21.56 6.02
C ASP A 245 17.15 21.52 5.86
N TRP A 246 16.52 20.48 6.41
CA TRP A 246 15.07 20.39 6.47
C TRP A 246 14.48 21.50 7.36
N ASN A 247 13.43 22.16 6.86
CA ASN A 247 12.67 23.19 7.57
C ASN A 247 11.38 22.59 8.15
N PRO A 248 11.36 22.20 9.43
CA PRO A 248 10.26 21.46 10.03
C PRO A 248 9.02 22.32 10.33
N ASN A 249 9.04 23.64 10.10
CA ASN A 249 7.99 24.54 10.59
C ASN A 249 6.59 24.18 10.07
N ASN A 250 6.49 23.61 8.86
CA ASN A 250 5.22 23.16 8.30
C ASN A 250 4.74 21.85 8.96
N ALA A 251 5.63 20.86 9.13
CA ALA A 251 5.35 19.62 9.87
C ALA A 251 5.00 19.88 11.35
N ILE A 252 5.74 20.74 12.04
CA ILE A 252 5.45 21.17 13.43
C ILE A 252 4.05 21.80 13.52
N SER A 253 3.64 22.59 12.52
CA SER A 253 2.32 23.23 12.51
C SER A 253 1.19 22.22 12.34
N LEU A 254 1.39 21.19 11.50
CA LEU A 254 0.50 20.04 11.39
C LEU A 254 0.44 19.25 12.71
N MET A 255 1.58 18.80 13.23
CA MET A 255 1.67 18.01 14.46
C MET A 255 1.03 18.71 15.67
N LYS A 256 1.30 20.00 15.87
CA LYS A 256 0.66 20.79 16.94
C LYS A 256 -0.86 20.83 16.81
N TYR A 257 -1.39 20.84 15.60
CA TYR A 257 -2.83 20.77 15.38
C TYR A 257 -3.38 19.36 15.64
N THR A 258 -2.69 18.32 15.19
CA THR A 258 -3.02 16.92 15.48
C THR A 258 -3.09 16.64 16.98
N VAL A 259 -2.08 17.08 17.73
CA VAL A 259 -2.06 17.01 19.22
C VAL A 259 -3.23 17.77 19.82
N SER A 260 -3.50 19.02 19.39
CA SER A 260 -4.60 19.82 19.96
C SER A 260 -6.00 19.28 19.65
N LYS A 261 -6.11 18.35 18.71
CA LYS A 261 -7.34 17.63 18.36
C LYS A 261 -7.46 16.26 19.04
N GLY A 262 -6.44 15.80 19.76
CA GLY A 262 -6.41 14.45 20.34
C GLY A 262 -6.34 13.34 19.29
N TYR A 263 -5.90 13.65 18.07
CA TYR A 263 -5.78 12.67 17.00
C TYR A 263 -4.59 11.74 17.26
N ASN A 264 -4.83 10.43 17.18
CA ASN A 264 -3.81 9.41 17.40
C ASN A 264 -3.07 9.08 16.10
N ILE A 265 -1.74 9.16 16.13
CA ILE A 265 -0.84 8.82 15.02
C ILE A 265 0.08 7.70 15.50
N ASP A 266 0.15 6.58 14.79
CA ASP A 266 1.02 5.45 15.18
C ASP A 266 2.50 5.80 14.91
N SER A 267 2.75 6.46 13.78
CA SER A 267 4.10 6.79 13.31
C SER A 267 4.14 8.02 12.40
N TYR A 268 5.28 8.71 12.44
CA TYR A 268 5.71 9.63 11.39
C TYR A 268 6.88 9.03 10.61
N GLU A 269 6.83 9.20 9.30
CA GLU A 269 7.92 8.88 8.38
C GLU A 269 8.43 10.17 7.74
N LEU A 270 9.66 10.20 7.19
CA LEU A 270 10.25 11.41 6.62
C LEU A 270 10.71 11.19 5.18
N GLY A 271 9.92 11.68 4.23
CA GLY A 271 10.18 11.59 2.80
C GLY A 271 9.90 10.22 2.20
N ASN A 272 9.85 10.16 0.88
CA ASN A 272 9.56 8.96 0.11
C ASN A 272 10.58 8.79 -1.03
N GLU A 273 11.29 7.66 -1.05
CA GLU A 273 12.20 7.27 -2.14
C GLU A 273 13.33 8.27 -2.41
N LEU A 274 13.81 8.92 -1.33
CA LEU A 274 14.93 9.88 -1.36
C LEU A 274 16.31 9.25 -1.05
N CYS A 275 16.37 7.96 -0.68
CA CYS A 275 17.61 7.28 -0.35
C CYS A 275 18.29 6.65 -1.58
N SER A 276 19.59 6.36 -1.44
CA SER A 276 20.42 5.73 -2.48
C SER A 276 20.38 6.55 -3.78
N GLU A 277 20.03 5.94 -4.92
CA GLU A 277 19.93 6.67 -6.20
C GLU A 277 18.70 7.60 -6.27
N GLY A 278 17.69 7.37 -5.43
CA GLY A 278 16.39 8.03 -5.49
C GLY A 278 15.59 7.72 -6.77
N VAL A 279 14.45 8.38 -6.94
CA VAL A 279 13.58 8.21 -8.14
C VAL A 279 13.47 9.50 -8.95
N SER A 280 13.02 10.59 -8.32
CA SER A 280 13.00 11.95 -8.94
C SER A 280 13.68 13.00 -8.06
N ALA A 281 14.08 12.62 -6.86
CA ALA A 281 14.89 13.40 -5.93
C ALA A 281 15.68 12.41 -5.05
N ARG A 282 16.86 12.83 -4.59
CA ARG A 282 17.66 12.09 -3.61
C ARG A 282 18.28 13.01 -2.58
N LEU A 283 18.57 12.44 -1.41
CA LEU A 283 19.25 13.07 -0.29
C LEU A 283 20.49 12.26 0.08
N ASP A 284 21.56 12.96 0.45
CA ASP A 284 22.70 12.34 1.10
C ASP A 284 22.29 11.69 2.44
N SER A 285 22.85 10.51 2.70
CA SER A 285 22.64 9.70 3.91
C SER A 285 22.93 10.45 5.22
N VAL A 286 23.98 11.27 5.27
CA VAL A 286 24.39 12.02 6.48
C VAL A 286 23.46 13.20 6.71
N GLN A 287 23.10 13.92 5.64
CA GLN A 287 22.08 14.97 5.72
C GLN A 287 20.71 14.40 6.13
N TYR A 288 20.30 13.24 5.60
CA TYR A 288 19.06 12.59 5.99
C TYR A 288 19.08 12.14 7.46
N ALA A 289 20.19 11.57 7.94
CA ALA A 289 20.39 11.23 9.35
C ALA A 289 20.23 12.45 10.28
N LYS A 290 20.77 13.60 9.89
CA LYS A 290 20.60 14.89 10.60
C LYS A 290 19.13 15.34 10.63
N ASP A 291 18.43 15.23 9.51
CA ASP A 291 17.03 15.68 9.40
C ASP A 291 16.04 14.75 10.15
N ILE A 292 16.22 13.43 10.13
CA ILE A 292 15.39 12.51 10.92
C ILE A 292 15.68 12.60 12.43
N THR A 293 16.93 12.90 12.81
CA THR A 293 17.27 13.23 14.21
C THR A 293 16.51 14.47 14.68
N LYS A 294 16.40 15.49 13.83
CA LYS A 294 15.57 16.68 14.08
C LYS A 294 14.10 16.34 14.22
N LEU A 295 13.56 15.44 13.39
CA LEU A 295 12.20 14.91 13.52
C LEU A 295 11.98 14.22 14.89
N ARG A 296 12.91 13.34 15.33
CA ARG A 296 12.81 12.71 16.66
C ARG A 296 12.71 13.73 17.78
N HIS A 297 13.55 14.77 17.79
CA HIS A 297 13.48 15.80 18.83
C HIS A 297 12.14 16.54 18.83
N ILE A 298 11.56 16.80 17.66
CA ILE A 298 10.22 17.41 17.52
C ILE A 298 9.14 16.47 18.08
N VAL A 299 9.16 15.19 17.70
CA VAL A 299 8.18 14.20 18.18
C VAL A 299 8.27 14.03 19.70
N ASN A 300 9.48 13.91 20.26
CA ASN A 300 9.68 13.83 21.71
C ASN A 300 9.16 15.08 22.44
N SER A 301 9.32 16.27 21.84
CA SER A 301 8.86 17.54 22.41
C SER A 301 7.34 17.74 22.33
N LEU A 302 6.69 17.30 21.26
CA LEU A 302 5.25 17.46 21.06
C LEU A 302 4.43 16.33 21.72
N TYR A 303 5.04 15.16 21.90
CA TYR A 303 4.41 13.97 22.50
C TYR A 303 5.22 13.51 23.73
N PRO A 304 5.06 14.16 24.90
CA PRO A 304 5.88 13.91 26.08
C PRO A 304 5.61 12.54 26.74
N ASN A 305 4.40 11.98 26.61
CA ASN A 305 4.11 10.63 27.08
C ASN A 305 4.71 9.58 26.14
N ALA A 306 5.69 8.82 26.61
CA ALA A 306 6.37 7.78 25.83
C ALA A 306 5.45 6.61 25.41
N THR A 307 4.40 6.31 26.17
CA THR A 307 3.47 5.19 25.88
C THR A 307 2.51 5.47 24.72
N THR A 308 2.27 6.75 24.41
CA THR A 308 1.39 7.21 23.32
C THR A 308 2.14 8.10 22.33
N ARG A 309 3.48 8.00 22.30
CA ARG A 309 4.33 8.77 21.40
C ARG A 309 4.33 8.11 20.03
N PRO A 310 4.03 8.84 18.94
CA PRO A 310 4.18 8.31 17.59
C PRO A 310 5.62 7.87 17.34
N LYS A 311 5.79 6.71 16.69
CA LYS A 311 7.10 6.21 16.28
C LYS A 311 7.72 7.10 15.18
N VAL A 312 9.03 7.03 14.98
CA VAL A 312 9.74 7.68 13.87
C VAL A 312 10.35 6.61 12.96
N LEU A 313 9.99 6.64 11.67
CA LEU A 313 10.35 5.65 10.65
C LEU A 313 11.09 6.31 9.47
N GLY A 314 11.83 5.51 8.70
CA GLY A 314 12.52 5.92 7.46
C GLY A 314 13.58 4.88 7.03
N PRO A 315 14.24 5.03 5.88
CA PRO A 315 14.15 6.15 4.93
C PRO A 315 13.06 6.02 3.85
N ALA A 316 12.24 4.97 3.88
CA ALA A 316 11.11 4.77 2.98
C ALA A 316 11.46 4.80 1.48
N GLY A 317 12.49 4.04 1.09
CA GLY A 317 12.92 3.95 -0.30
C GLY A 317 13.76 2.71 -0.58
N PHE A 318 14.37 2.67 -1.76
CA PHE A 318 15.12 1.49 -2.21
C PHE A 318 16.39 1.25 -1.39
N TYR A 319 16.63 -0.02 -1.07
CA TYR A 319 17.81 -0.43 -0.32
C TYR A 319 19.07 -0.39 -1.20
N GLY A 320 19.93 0.60 -0.96
CA GLY A 320 21.33 0.61 -1.39
C GLY A 320 22.25 0.52 -0.17
N LYS A 321 23.06 -0.54 -0.11
CA LYS A 321 23.82 -0.95 1.08
C LYS A 321 24.66 0.19 1.66
N GLU A 322 25.45 0.88 0.84
CA GLU A 322 26.38 1.92 1.26
C GLU A 322 25.65 3.13 1.86
N TRP A 323 24.48 3.47 1.29
CA TRP A 323 23.64 4.55 1.80
C TRP A 323 23.02 4.17 3.15
N PHE A 324 22.50 2.95 3.29
CA PHE A 324 21.89 2.46 4.52
C PHE A 324 22.92 2.27 5.64
N ASP A 325 24.10 1.73 5.34
CA ASP A 325 25.22 1.62 6.28
C ASP A 325 25.63 3.00 6.79
N SER A 326 25.84 3.98 5.88
CA SER A 326 26.17 5.35 6.25
C SER A 326 25.06 6.02 7.07
N PHE A 327 23.80 5.87 6.66
CA PHE A 327 22.63 6.38 7.39
C PHE A 327 22.58 5.85 8.81
N LEU A 328 22.66 4.53 9.00
CA LEU A 328 22.57 3.89 10.32
C LEU A 328 23.81 4.17 11.20
N GLN A 329 24.97 4.47 10.62
CA GLN A 329 26.15 4.93 11.36
C GLN A 329 26.02 6.37 11.86
N HIS A 330 25.32 7.24 11.11
CA HIS A 330 25.14 8.65 11.47
C HIS A 330 23.85 8.92 12.29
N VAL A 331 22.90 7.99 12.30
CA VAL A 331 21.71 8.03 13.16
C VAL A 331 22.03 7.50 14.55
N GLY A 332 21.84 8.34 15.58
CA GLY A 332 22.06 7.94 16.97
C GLY A 332 21.08 6.87 17.48
N PRO A 333 21.45 6.05 18.47
CA PRO A 333 20.56 5.07 19.08
C PRO A 333 19.24 5.69 19.57
N GLY A 334 18.11 5.06 19.24
CA GLY A 334 16.77 5.53 19.62
C GLY A 334 16.25 6.72 18.79
N VAL A 335 16.93 7.14 17.72
CA VAL A 335 16.41 8.17 16.80
C VAL A 335 15.31 7.62 15.89
N ILE A 336 15.42 6.38 15.39
CA ILE A 336 14.37 5.69 14.63
C ILE A 336 13.86 4.48 15.41
N ASP A 337 12.56 4.19 15.28
CA ASP A 337 11.92 3.00 15.89
C ASP A 337 11.82 1.82 14.90
N GLY A 338 12.05 2.08 13.61
CA GLY A 338 12.04 1.07 12.55
C GLY A 338 12.66 1.59 11.26
N VAL A 339 13.31 0.69 10.53
CA VAL A 339 13.86 0.96 9.19
C VAL A 339 12.82 0.55 8.15
N THR A 340 12.48 1.45 7.23
CA THR A 340 11.52 1.20 6.15
C THR A 340 12.22 1.25 4.79
N HIS A 341 11.93 0.27 3.93
CA HIS A 341 12.47 0.18 2.57
C HIS A 341 11.42 -0.32 1.59
N HIS A 342 11.59 -0.02 0.31
CA HIS A 342 10.68 -0.43 -0.76
C HIS A 342 11.30 -1.55 -1.60
N ILE A 343 10.46 -2.50 -2.00
CA ILE A 343 10.79 -3.58 -2.92
C ILE A 343 9.64 -3.67 -3.93
N TYR A 344 9.96 -3.55 -5.21
CA TYR A 344 9.04 -3.90 -6.31
C TYR A 344 9.75 -4.96 -7.15
N ASN A 345 9.44 -6.24 -6.89
CA ASN A 345 10.10 -7.40 -7.53
C ASN A 345 10.05 -7.36 -9.07
N LEU A 346 9.09 -6.62 -9.62
CA LEU A 346 8.75 -6.57 -11.05
C LEU A 346 9.12 -5.22 -11.71
N GLY A 347 9.84 -4.36 -10.99
CA GLY A 347 10.20 -3.02 -11.45
C GLY A 347 9.00 -2.06 -11.56
N ALA A 348 9.16 -1.00 -12.36
CA ALA A 348 8.19 0.09 -12.48
C ALA A 348 6.95 -0.23 -13.35
N GLY A 349 6.84 -1.45 -13.89
CA GLY A 349 5.74 -1.87 -14.77
C GLY A 349 5.82 -1.21 -16.16
N SER A 350 6.61 -1.79 -17.07
CA SER A 350 6.64 -1.39 -18.48
C SER A 350 5.84 -2.38 -19.33
N TYR A 351 4.80 -1.88 -19.97
CA TYR A 351 4.05 -2.54 -21.07
C TYR A 351 4.13 -1.66 -22.32
#